data_AF-A0A1H5ZAU8-F1
#
_entry.id   AF-A0A1H5ZAU8-F1
#
_cell.length_a   1.000
_cell.length_b   1.000
_cell.length_c   1.000
_cell.angle_alpha   90.00
_cell.angle_beta   90.00
_cell.angle_gamma   90.00
#
_symmetry.space_group_name_H-M   'P 1'
#
loop_
_entity.id
_entity.type
_entity.pdbx_description
1 polymer ?
#
loop_
_entity_poly.entity_id
_entity_poly.type
_entity_poly.pdbx_seq_one_letter_code
_entity_poly.pdbx_strand_id
1 'polypeptide(L)'
;MRRTAAALTAVSCALLTGCGIRPTGIISAGDKPFIGSRDTSVTVYLVSARERLVPVVRPGLPGHPHHAVTQLGVRPTSLERHRGLRNAVPARDLLVRVADDPSMLMVDVDGKLPWPRIARAQVVCTAQTIAGIRRVMLVGLPDSEGDNWVSHACDEFADLLE
;
A
#
# COMPACT_ATOMS: atom_id res chain seq x y z
N MET A 1 93.17 13.81 -31.02
CA MET A 1 92.31 14.78 -31.73
C MET A 1 90.88 14.63 -31.21
N ARG A 2 90.22 15.74 -30.92
CA ARG A 2 88.94 15.85 -30.19
C ARG A 2 87.75 15.31 -30.99
N ARG A 3 86.78 14.67 -30.32
CA ARG A 3 85.38 15.12 -30.20
C ARG A 3 84.56 14.11 -29.39
N THR A 4 84.10 14.56 -28.22
CA THR A 4 83.01 14.01 -27.42
C THR A 4 81.66 14.29 -28.10
N ALA A 5 80.74 13.33 -28.08
CA ALA A 5 79.31 13.60 -28.08
C ALA A 5 78.57 12.41 -27.46
N ALA A 6 77.70 12.72 -26.51
CA ALA A 6 76.86 11.82 -25.75
C ALA A 6 75.76 11.19 -26.63
N ALA A 7 75.28 10.01 -26.24
CA ALA A 7 73.99 9.84 -25.55
C ALA A 7 73.28 8.53 -25.90
N LEU A 8 72.59 8.01 -24.87
CA LEU A 8 71.30 7.29 -24.89
C LEU A 8 71.25 5.80 -25.30
N THR A 9 70.78 5.01 -24.32
CA THR A 9 69.77 3.91 -24.41
C THR A 9 70.19 2.60 -25.09
N ALA A 10 69.79 1.40 -24.65
CA ALA A 10 68.66 0.98 -23.82
C ALA A 10 68.96 -0.35 -23.09
N VAL A 11 68.38 -0.47 -21.90
CA VAL A 11 68.25 -1.68 -21.07
C VAL A 11 67.18 -2.59 -21.68
N SER A 12 67.36 -3.93 -21.65
CA SER A 12 66.25 -4.90 -21.74
C SER A 12 66.64 -6.27 -21.18
N CYS A 13 66.23 -6.52 -19.93
CA CYS A 13 66.08 -7.84 -19.31
C CYS A 13 64.93 -8.62 -19.96
N ALA A 14 65.07 -9.94 -20.09
CA ALA A 14 63.93 -10.84 -20.24
C ALA A 14 64.03 -11.96 -19.19
N LEU A 15 63.35 -11.73 -18.07
CA LEU A 15 63.16 -12.67 -16.96
C LEU A 15 62.13 -13.73 -17.36
N LEU A 16 62.47 -15.00 -17.15
CA LEU A 16 61.54 -16.12 -17.07
C LEU A 16 60.76 -16.04 -15.76
N THR A 17 59.59 -15.39 -15.74
CA THR A 17 58.59 -15.59 -14.69
C THR A 17 57.20 -15.45 -15.28
N GLY A 18 56.65 -16.56 -15.78
CA GLY A 18 55.20 -16.67 -15.94
C GLY A 18 54.57 -16.60 -14.55
N CYS A 19 54.07 -15.43 -14.18
CA CYS A 19 53.30 -15.26 -12.95
C CYS A 19 52.00 -16.07 -13.11
N GLY A 20 51.99 -17.27 -12.55
CA GLY A 20 50.81 -18.11 -12.46
C GLY A 20 49.69 -17.34 -11.78
N ILE A 21 48.61 -17.07 -12.52
CA ILE A 21 47.38 -16.58 -11.94
C ILE A 21 46.84 -17.66 -11.00
N ARG A 22 46.73 -17.32 -9.71
CA ARG A 22 46.15 -18.20 -8.70
C ARG A 22 44.70 -18.47 -9.11
N PRO A 23 44.20 -19.72 -9.11
CA PRO A 23 42.80 -20.00 -9.41
C PRO A 23 41.95 -19.17 -8.45
N THR A 24 41.27 -18.14 -8.97
CA THR A 24 40.25 -17.44 -8.21
C THR A 24 39.10 -18.42 -8.12
N GLY A 25 38.87 -18.98 -6.93
CA GLY A 25 37.72 -19.83 -6.68
C GLY A 25 36.43 -19.16 -7.18
N ILE A 26 35.46 -19.97 -7.57
CA ILE A 26 34.15 -19.49 -7.98
C ILE A 26 33.53 -18.80 -6.78
N ILE A 27 33.42 -17.47 -6.82
CA ILE A 27 32.64 -16.74 -5.82
C ILE A 27 31.19 -16.97 -6.22
N SER A 28 30.43 -17.65 -5.35
CA SER A 28 28.97 -17.65 -5.46
C SER A 28 28.55 -16.18 -5.46
N ALA A 29 28.07 -15.68 -6.60
CA ALA A 29 27.29 -14.47 -6.62
C ALA A 29 26.12 -14.78 -5.70
N GLY A 30 26.18 -14.29 -4.46
CA GLY A 30 25.21 -14.63 -3.42
C GLY A 30 23.80 -14.52 -3.96
N ASP A 31 22.87 -15.26 -3.36
CA ASP A 31 21.49 -15.32 -3.81
C ASP A 31 20.98 -13.92 -4.18
N LYS A 32 20.27 -13.84 -5.31
CA LYS A 32 19.64 -12.61 -5.78
C LYS A 32 18.92 -11.98 -4.58
N PRO A 33 19.10 -10.67 -4.31
CA PRO A 33 18.43 -10.02 -3.19
C PRO A 33 16.92 -10.28 -3.33
N PHE A 34 16.41 -11.11 -2.42
CA PHE A 34 15.00 -11.34 -2.28
C PHE A 34 14.47 -10.18 -1.46
N ILE A 35 13.91 -9.19 -2.15
CA ILE A 35 12.98 -8.28 -1.48
C ILE A 35 11.74 -9.14 -1.24
N GLY A 36 11.69 -9.80 -0.09
CA GLY A 36 10.44 -10.33 0.41
C GLY A 36 9.44 -9.19 0.34
N SER A 37 8.37 -9.37 -0.44
CA SER A 37 7.24 -8.45 -0.41
C SER A 37 6.93 -8.27 1.07
N ARG A 38 7.24 -7.09 1.61
CA ARG A 38 6.85 -6.76 2.97
C ARG A 38 5.33 -6.81 2.90
N ASP A 39 4.73 -7.90 3.37
CA ASP A 39 3.30 -8.15 3.27
C ASP A 39 2.61 -6.89 3.78
N THR A 40 2.15 -6.08 2.83
CA THR A 40 1.66 -4.74 3.16
C THR A 40 0.25 -5.02 3.63
N SER A 41 0.04 -5.20 4.92
CA SER A 41 -1.28 -5.49 5.44
C SER A 41 -2.12 -4.22 5.50
N VAL A 42 -3.41 -4.34 5.23
CA VAL A 42 -4.39 -3.27 5.41
C VAL A 42 -5.44 -3.71 6.43
N THR A 43 -5.95 -2.77 7.21
CA THR A 43 -7.08 -3.02 8.11
C THR A 43 -8.36 -2.58 7.41
N VAL A 44 -9.36 -3.46 7.40
CA VAL A 44 -10.72 -3.15 6.95
C VAL A 44 -11.69 -3.39 8.09
N TYR A 45 -12.73 -2.58 8.21
CA TYR A 45 -13.82 -2.88 9.14
C TYR A 45 -14.88 -3.71 8.44
N LEU A 46 -15.23 -4.86 9.03
CA LEU A 46 -16.35 -5.70 8.59
C LEU A 46 -17.49 -5.62 9.60
N VAL A 47 -18.71 -5.90 9.15
CA VAL A 47 -19.89 -5.86 10.01
C VAL A 47 -20.12 -7.24 10.63
N SER A 48 -20.18 -7.32 11.95
CA SER A 48 -20.52 -8.53 12.69
C SER A 48 -22.02 -8.80 12.71
N ALA A 49 -22.41 -10.00 13.12
CA ALA A 49 -23.82 -10.38 13.31
C ALA A 49 -24.57 -9.51 14.34
N ARG A 50 -23.84 -8.74 15.17
CA ARG A 50 -24.41 -7.82 16.16
C ARG A 50 -24.55 -6.38 15.64
N GLU A 51 -24.40 -6.16 14.33
CA GLU A 51 -24.37 -4.82 13.72
C GLU A 51 -23.30 -3.92 14.36
N ARG A 52 -22.08 -4.47 14.52
CA ARG A 52 -20.89 -3.75 14.97
C ARG A 52 -19.75 -3.90 13.96
N LEU A 53 -18.86 -2.92 13.93
CA LEU A 53 -17.69 -2.86 13.08
C LEU A 53 -16.50 -3.53 13.78
N VAL A 54 -16.00 -4.60 13.16
CA VAL A 54 -14.87 -5.40 13.64
C VAL A 54 -13.67 -5.15 12.73
N PRO A 55 -12.50 -4.75 13.27
CA PRO A 55 -11.30 -4.59 12.47
C PRO A 55 -10.77 -5.96 12.02
N VAL A 56 -10.47 -6.09 10.74
CA VAL A 56 -9.92 -7.30 10.12
C VAL A 56 -8.71 -6.93 9.28
N VAL A 57 -7.61 -7.64 9.50
CA VAL A 57 -6.39 -7.49 8.71
C VAL A 57 -6.53 -8.29 7.42
N ARG A 58 -6.29 -7.65 6.28
CA ARG A 58 -6.27 -8.26 4.96
C ARG A 58 -4.93 -8.02 4.26
N PRO A 59 -4.58 -8.85 3.26
CA PRO A 59 -3.49 -8.52 2.34
C PRO A 59 -3.79 -7.18 1.67
N GLY A 60 -2.81 -6.29 1.72
CA GLY A 60 -2.80 -5.05 0.97
C GLY A 60 -1.92 -5.16 -0.27
N LEU A 61 -1.75 -4.02 -0.94
CA LEU A 61 -1.03 -3.94 -2.21
C LEU A 61 0.06 -2.87 -2.10
N PRO A 62 1.35 -3.22 -2.21
CA PRO A 62 2.45 -2.26 -2.17
C PRO A 62 2.25 -1.12 -3.18
N GLY A 63 2.56 0.11 -2.77
CA GLY A 63 2.37 1.31 -3.60
C GLY A 63 0.91 1.78 -3.75
N HIS A 64 -0.05 1.11 -3.11
CA HIS A 64 -1.48 1.45 -3.20
C HIS A 64 -2.04 1.76 -1.79
N PRO A 65 -1.78 2.96 -1.24
CA PRO A 65 -2.14 3.32 0.14
C PRO A 65 -3.65 3.28 0.39
N HIS A 66 -4.47 3.50 -0.64
CA HIS A 66 -5.93 3.51 -0.53
C HIS A 66 -6.59 2.13 -0.71
N HIS A 67 -5.78 1.07 -0.81
CA HIS A 67 -6.27 -0.27 -1.10
C HIS A 67 -7.23 -0.82 -0.02
N ALA A 68 -7.09 -0.35 1.23
CA ALA A 68 -8.00 -0.68 2.33
C ALA A 68 -9.48 -0.42 1.97
N VAL A 69 -9.78 0.72 1.34
CA VAL A 69 -11.15 1.07 0.93
C VAL A 69 -11.60 0.19 -0.23
N THR A 70 -10.75 -0.03 -1.23
CA THR A 70 -11.09 -0.88 -2.39
C THR A 70 -11.38 -2.34 -1.99
N GLN A 71 -10.76 -2.82 -0.91
CA GLN A 71 -11.01 -4.14 -0.34
C GLN A 71 -12.44 -4.30 0.21
N LEU A 72 -13.18 -3.23 0.48
CA LEU A 72 -14.60 -3.30 0.84
C LEU A 72 -15.49 -3.71 -0.35
N GLY A 73 -15.04 -3.49 -1.58
CA GLY A 73 -15.69 -4.02 -2.78
C GLY A 73 -15.53 -5.53 -2.95
N VAL A 74 -14.52 -6.11 -2.29
CA VAL A 74 -14.24 -7.55 -2.31
C VAL A 74 -15.13 -8.26 -1.29
N ARG A 75 -15.76 -9.36 -1.72
CA ARG A 75 -16.58 -10.20 -0.85
C ARG A 75 -15.77 -10.71 0.34
N PRO A 76 -16.34 -10.75 1.56
CA PRO A 76 -15.68 -11.34 2.71
C PRO A 76 -15.24 -12.78 2.44
N THR A 77 -14.08 -13.17 2.96
CA THR A 77 -13.49 -14.51 2.79
C THR A 77 -14.36 -15.58 3.46
N SER A 78 -14.15 -16.87 3.12
CA SER A 78 -14.88 -17.95 3.79
C SER A 78 -14.66 -17.95 5.30
N LEU A 79 -13.43 -17.68 5.76
CA LEU A 79 -13.11 -17.57 7.19
C LEU A 79 -13.86 -16.42 7.87
N GLU A 80 -13.89 -15.24 7.24
CA GLU A 80 -14.63 -14.08 7.76
C GLU A 80 -16.13 -14.37 7.84
N ARG A 81 -16.72 -14.97 6.79
CA ARG A 81 -18.14 -15.35 6.79
C ARG A 81 -18.47 -16.40 7.85
N HIS A 82 -17.59 -17.38 8.08
CA HIS A 82 -17.77 -18.36 9.16
C HIS A 82 -17.75 -17.72 10.55
N ARG A 83 -17.07 -16.57 10.71
CA ARG A 83 -17.13 -15.74 11.93
C ARG A 83 -18.35 -14.83 11.98
N GLY A 84 -19.27 -14.93 11.02
CA GLY A 84 -20.45 -14.09 10.92
C GLY A 84 -20.17 -12.66 10.44
N LEU A 85 -19.02 -12.42 9.79
CA LEU A 85 -18.66 -11.11 9.26
C LEU A 85 -19.18 -10.93 7.83
N ARG A 86 -19.67 -9.72 7.54
CA ARG A 86 -20.19 -9.33 6.22
C ARG A 86 -19.75 -7.92 5.83
N ASN A 87 -19.90 -7.57 4.55
CA ASN A 87 -19.92 -6.16 4.14
C ASN A 87 -21.35 -5.62 4.27
N ALA A 88 -21.50 -4.38 4.72
CA ALA A 88 -22.72 -3.60 4.54
C ALA A 88 -22.71 -2.83 3.21
N VAL A 89 -21.52 -2.52 2.70
CA VAL A 89 -21.36 -1.94 1.36
C VAL A 89 -21.61 -3.03 0.30
N PRO A 90 -22.37 -2.75 -0.77
CA PRO A 90 -22.53 -3.68 -1.89
C PRO A 90 -21.17 -4.04 -2.51
N ALA A 91 -21.02 -5.28 -2.97
CA ALA A 91 -19.82 -5.70 -3.69
C ALA A 91 -19.76 -5.00 -5.06
N ARG A 92 -19.02 -3.89 -5.12
CA ARG A 92 -18.74 -3.08 -6.31
C ARG A 92 -17.43 -2.33 -6.10
N ASP A 93 -16.87 -1.82 -7.19
CA ASP A 93 -15.66 -1.02 -7.14
C ASP A 93 -15.96 0.34 -6.49
N LEU A 94 -15.43 0.56 -5.29
CA LEU A 94 -15.37 1.89 -4.68
C LEU A 94 -14.22 2.64 -5.32
N LEU A 95 -14.51 3.80 -5.92
CA LEU A 95 -13.48 4.65 -6.49
C LEU A 95 -13.02 5.65 -5.43
N VAL A 96 -11.71 5.76 -5.27
CA VAL A 96 -11.09 6.67 -4.30
C VAL A 96 -10.42 7.80 -5.06
N ARG A 97 -10.66 9.03 -4.62
CA ARG A 97 -9.96 10.22 -5.07
C ARG A 97 -9.31 10.90 -3.88
N VAL A 98 -8.16 11.51 -4.14
CA VAL A 98 -7.48 12.35 -3.15
C VAL A 98 -7.96 13.78 -3.38
N ALA A 99 -8.42 14.44 -2.32
CA ALA A 99 -8.78 15.84 -2.36
C ALA A 99 -7.51 16.73 -2.38
N ASP A 100 -7.67 18.04 -2.59
CA ASP A 100 -6.55 18.98 -2.45
C ASP A 100 -5.97 19.00 -1.03
N ASP A 101 -6.81 18.75 -0.01
CA ASP A 101 -6.38 18.47 1.36
C ASP A 101 -5.97 16.98 1.47
N PRO A 102 -4.68 16.66 1.70
CA PRO A 102 -4.18 15.29 1.78
C PRO A 102 -4.73 14.51 3.00
N SER A 103 -5.38 15.19 3.95
CA SER A 103 -6.05 14.55 5.08
C SER A 103 -7.52 14.23 4.84
N MET A 104 -8.06 14.62 3.68
CA MET A 104 -9.40 14.31 3.25
C MET A 104 -9.38 13.27 2.13
N LEU A 105 -10.10 12.17 2.33
CA LEU A 105 -10.30 11.15 1.30
C LEU A 105 -11.70 11.27 0.68
N MET A 106 -11.78 11.33 -0.65
CA MET A 106 -13.06 11.27 -1.36
C MET A 106 -13.30 9.83 -1.80
N VAL A 107 -14.47 9.29 -1.47
CA VAL A 107 -14.90 7.96 -1.92
C VAL A 107 -16.17 8.11 -2.73
N ASP A 108 -16.08 7.86 -4.03
CA ASP A 108 -17.25 7.86 -4.90
C ASP A 108 -18.09 6.63 -4.59
N VAL A 109 -19.36 6.87 -4.29
CA VAL A 109 -20.35 5.87 -3.97
C VAL A 109 -21.53 6.03 -4.90
N ASP A 110 -21.96 4.93 -5.54
CA ASP A 110 -23.15 4.96 -6.39
C ASP A 110 -24.39 5.12 -5.50
N GLY A 111 -24.84 6.36 -5.42
CA GLY A 111 -25.87 6.92 -4.54
C GLY A 111 -27.29 6.79 -5.02
N LYS A 112 -27.57 5.83 -5.92
CA LYS A 112 -28.94 5.52 -6.37
C LYS A 112 -29.91 5.22 -5.22
N LEU A 113 -29.41 4.85 -4.04
CA LEU A 113 -30.18 4.63 -2.82
C LEU A 113 -29.44 5.22 -1.60
N PRO A 114 -30.16 5.73 -0.59
CA PRO A 114 -29.55 6.17 0.65
C PRO A 114 -28.87 4.98 1.34
N TRP A 115 -27.59 5.14 1.67
CA TRP A 115 -26.84 4.07 2.35
C TRP A 115 -27.23 3.99 3.82
N PRO A 116 -27.36 2.78 4.40
CA PRO A 116 -27.58 2.63 5.83
C PRO A 116 -26.37 3.17 6.61
N ARG A 117 -26.62 3.65 7.84
CA ARG A 117 -25.57 4.26 8.69
C ARG A 117 -24.35 3.36 8.87
N ILE A 118 -24.57 2.05 9.08
CA ILE A 118 -23.49 1.06 9.23
C ILE A 118 -22.63 0.92 7.96
N ALA A 119 -23.18 1.11 6.75
CA ALA A 119 -22.41 1.08 5.51
C ALA A 119 -21.53 2.32 5.36
N ARG A 120 -22.04 3.50 5.71
CA ARG A 120 -21.23 4.74 5.74
C ARG A 120 -20.10 4.60 6.77
N ALA A 121 -20.42 4.15 7.98
CA ALA A 121 -19.45 3.90 9.04
C ALA A 121 -18.36 2.91 8.59
N GLN A 122 -18.74 1.82 7.91
CA GLN A 122 -17.80 0.82 7.40
C GLN A 122 -16.75 1.45 6.47
N VAL A 123 -17.17 2.31 5.53
CA VAL A 123 -16.25 3.01 4.61
C VAL A 123 -15.39 4.02 5.36
N VAL A 124 -16.01 4.88 6.17
CA VAL A 124 -15.32 5.98 6.87
C VAL A 124 -14.25 5.43 7.82
N CYS A 125 -14.60 4.45 8.65
CA CYS A 125 -13.67 3.83 9.59
C CYS A 125 -12.55 3.06 8.89
N THR A 126 -12.86 2.37 7.78
CA THR A 126 -11.81 1.70 6.98
C THR A 126 -10.87 2.73 6.35
N ALA A 127 -11.37 3.82 5.80
CA ALA A 127 -10.57 4.87 5.19
C ALA A 127 -9.64 5.55 6.21
N GLN A 128 -10.08 5.78 7.44
CA GLN A 128 -9.24 6.37 8.49
C GLN A 128 -8.15 5.43 9.04
N THR A 129 -8.12 4.16 8.64
CA THR A 129 -6.95 3.29 8.89
C THR A 129 -5.76 3.66 8.00
N ILE A 130 -5.99 4.41 6.92
CA ILE A 130 -4.95 4.89 6.01
C ILE A 130 -4.22 6.06 6.68
N ALA A 131 -2.91 5.95 6.80
CA ALA A 131 -2.08 6.98 7.43
C ALA A 131 -2.32 8.37 6.79
N GLY A 132 -2.58 9.37 7.64
CA GLY A 132 -2.80 10.75 7.23
C GLY A 132 -4.26 11.13 6.97
N ILE A 133 -5.16 10.16 6.76
CA ILE A 133 -6.58 10.44 6.51
C ILE A 133 -7.29 10.75 7.83
N ARG A 134 -7.93 11.92 7.90
CA ARG A 134 -8.68 12.43 9.07
C ARG A 134 -10.16 12.62 8.78
N ARG A 135 -10.55 12.92 7.54
CA ARG A 135 -11.96 13.04 7.14
C ARG A 135 -12.20 12.30 5.83
N VAL A 136 -13.44 11.87 5.63
CA VAL A 136 -13.85 11.09 4.47
C VAL A 136 -15.12 11.69 3.89
N MET A 137 -15.08 12.10 2.64
CA MET A 137 -16.23 12.59 1.92
C MET A 137 -16.82 11.47 1.05
N LEU A 138 -18.09 11.15 1.27
CA LEU A 138 -18.80 10.12 0.51
C LEU A 138 -19.52 10.76 -0.68
N VAL A 139 -18.84 10.85 -1.81
CA VAL A 139 -19.33 11.55 -2.98
C VAL A 139 -20.48 10.78 -3.61
N GLY A 140 -21.61 11.45 -3.83
CA GLY A 140 -22.82 10.85 -4.40
C GLY A 140 -23.84 10.42 -3.35
N LEU A 141 -23.54 10.53 -2.05
CA LEU A 141 -24.53 10.46 -0.99
C LEU A 141 -24.87 11.88 -0.52
N PRO A 142 -26.03 12.44 -0.88
CA PRO A 142 -26.47 13.69 -0.29
C PRO A 142 -26.73 13.49 1.21
N ASP A 143 -26.46 14.51 2.00
CA ASP A 143 -26.83 14.57 3.40
C ASP A 143 -28.34 14.88 3.58
N SER A 144 -28.78 15.16 4.81
CA SER A 144 -30.18 15.51 5.10
C SER A 144 -30.62 16.85 4.48
N GLU A 145 -29.68 17.72 4.13
CA GLU A 145 -29.93 19.04 3.52
C GLU A 145 -29.80 18.99 1.99
N GLY A 146 -29.34 17.87 1.43
CA GLY A 146 -29.11 17.70 0.00
C GLY A 146 -27.69 18.05 -0.45
N ASP A 147 -26.78 18.36 0.49
CA ASP A 147 -25.38 18.63 0.22
C ASP A 147 -24.61 17.33 -0.02
N ASN A 148 -23.86 17.27 -1.11
CA ASN A 148 -23.02 16.14 -1.50
C ASN A 148 -21.55 16.31 -1.09
N TRP A 149 -21.20 17.37 -0.35
CA TRP A 149 -19.85 17.70 0.11
C TRP A 149 -19.61 17.45 1.60
N VAL A 150 -20.54 16.75 2.27
CA VAL A 150 -20.39 16.46 3.69
C VAL A 150 -19.31 15.42 3.93
N SER A 151 -18.37 15.77 4.81
CA SER A 151 -17.30 14.87 5.24
C SER A 151 -17.59 14.29 6.62
N HIS A 152 -17.19 13.05 6.82
CA HIS A 152 -17.38 12.27 8.04
C HIS A 152 -16.07 11.87 8.67
N ALA A 153 -16.11 11.60 9.96
CA ALA A 153 -15.03 10.97 10.71
C ALA A 153 -15.49 9.69 11.43
N CYS A 154 -14.58 8.75 11.71
CA CYS A 154 -14.95 7.46 12.29
C CYS A 154 -15.47 7.58 13.73
N ASP A 155 -15.02 8.59 14.46
CA ASP A 155 -15.49 8.91 15.82
C ASP A 155 -16.98 9.28 15.85
N GLU A 156 -17.54 9.83 14.76
CA GLU A 156 -18.99 10.03 14.57
C GLU A 156 -19.79 8.71 14.58
N PHE A 157 -19.09 7.56 14.48
CA PHE A 157 -19.63 6.21 14.49
C PHE A 157 -19.06 5.34 15.62
N ALA A 158 -18.52 5.95 16.68
CA ALA A 158 -17.89 5.22 17.78
C ALA A 158 -18.83 4.20 18.45
N ASP A 159 -20.14 4.44 18.47
CA ASP A 159 -21.16 3.52 18.98
C ASP A 159 -21.31 2.22 18.17
N LEU A 160 -20.81 2.21 16.93
CA LEU A 160 -20.82 1.07 16.04
C LEU A 160 -19.54 0.25 16.11
N LEU A 161 -18.48 0.71 16.79
CA LEU A 161 -17.23 -0.03 16.93
C LEU A 161 -17.38 -1.15 17.98
N GLU A 162 -16.75 -2.30 17.74
CA GLU A 162 -16.62 -3.41 18.71
C GLU A 162 -15.37 -3.30 19.57
#